data_AF-A0A0D0BI41-F1
#
_entry.id   AF-A0A0D0BI41-F1
#
_cell.length_a   1.000
_cell.length_b   1.000
_cell.length_c   1.000
_cell.angle_alpha   90.00
_cell.angle_beta   90.00
_cell.angle_gamma   90.00
#
_symmetry.space_group_name_H-M   'P 1'
#
loop_
_entity.id
_entity.type
_entity.pdbx_description
1 polymer ?
#
loop_
_entity_poly.entity_id
_entity_poly.type
_entity_poly.pdbx_seq_one_letter_code
_entity_poly.pdbx_strand_id
1 'polypeptide(L)'
;MASVAKPSDTAKIRQLKHPRTTCFFNISHCATLSPITGLGIFMGWTLEFEGEDSKTSPFSFFSTLTVATNADEKTYPFSLHLSRDESFAPRRFDDRDDNFHPFECFFSFQIPRNAAHLQLELGECLGEGRSGKAFSARVLGPLPDLPASMPSELVVKVARLNHCRNLAREAWVYNFLDRHNERGPVGTVIPRCYGFFTAKLADCDLDSLPSWSLEDLPWAIAEWEHHPERDDSLEDDCDVDERVLESFKWLPEEFVTKDRSKWNSWKPDFDDPLVAVLLLEKGGVAHDDFRMPNLIRAPPTAQFCRRHKRVHQWYIIDFSRVWVLDIGREHFKAALETIASCTDYQSQYFYGIDPDD
;
A
#
# COMPACT_ATOMS: atom_id res chain seq x y z
N MET A 1 61.43 29.31 33.35
CA MET A 1 61.11 27.89 33.13
C MET A 1 60.01 27.48 34.11
N ALA A 2 58.82 27.18 33.61
CA ALA A 2 57.77 26.42 34.31
C ALA A 2 56.68 26.11 33.27
N SER A 3 56.26 24.85 33.16
CA SER A 3 55.08 24.47 32.37
C SER A 3 53.86 24.38 33.28
N VAL A 4 52.70 24.80 32.79
CA VAL A 4 51.41 24.60 33.45
C VAL A 4 50.54 23.77 32.52
N ALA A 5 50.26 22.53 32.91
CA ALA A 5 49.43 21.62 32.13
C ALA A 5 47.94 21.98 32.28
N LYS A 6 47.17 21.77 31.20
CA LYS A 6 45.69 21.72 31.28
C LYS A 6 45.26 20.27 31.51
N PRO A 7 44.29 20.00 32.40
CA PRO A 7 43.62 18.69 32.45
C PRO A 7 42.83 18.43 31.16
N SER A 8 42.68 17.15 30.80
CA SER A 8 41.84 16.69 29.71
C SER A 8 40.71 15.82 30.24
N ASP A 9 39.49 16.37 30.35
CA ASP A 9 38.33 15.64 30.87
C ASP A 9 37.80 14.63 29.84
N THR A 10 38.28 13.39 29.92
CA THR A 10 37.74 12.27 29.14
C THR A 10 36.54 11.65 29.85
N ALA A 11 35.34 12.08 29.46
CA ALA A 11 34.08 11.53 29.97
C ALA A 11 33.95 10.03 29.64
N LYS A 12 33.94 9.17 30.68
CA LYS A 12 33.83 7.71 30.53
C LYS A 12 32.37 7.31 30.31
N ILE A 13 32.00 7.05 29.06
CA ILE A 13 30.72 6.41 28.71
C ILE A 13 30.66 5.02 29.35
N ARG A 14 29.72 4.81 30.29
CA ARG A 14 29.43 3.49 30.85
C ARG A 14 28.55 2.71 29.87
N GLN A 15 29.13 1.70 29.21
CA GLN A 15 28.33 0.69 28.51
C GLN A 15 27.52 -0.13 29.52
N LEU A 16 26.20 0.00 29.48
CA LEU A 16 25.27 -0.86 30.23
C LEU A 16 25.13 -2.21 29.49
N LYS A 17 25.75 -3.26 30.04
CA LYS A 17 25.53 -4.63 29.56
C LYS A 17 24.18 -5.15 30.05
N HIS A 18 23.18 -5.17 29.18
CA HIS A 18 21.97 -5.95 29.42
C HIS A 18 22.26 -7.46 29.24
N PRO A 19 21.72 -8.34 30.09
CA PRO A 19 21.92 -9.78 29.97
C PRO A 19 21.12 -10.35 28.79
N ARG A 20 21.75 -11.25 28.02
CA ARG A 20 21.04 -12.08 27.03
C ARG A 20 20.40 -13.27 27.74
N THR A 21 19.09 -13.30 27.83
CA THR A 21 18.33 -14.43 28.39
C THR A 21 18.07 -15.48 27.30
N THR A 22 18.92 -16.50 27.22
CA THR A 22 18.79 -17.56 26.20
C THR A 22 17.77 -18.61 26.64
N CYS A 23 16.51 -18.47 26.23
CA CYS A 23 15.47 -19.47 26.48
C CYS A 23 15.57 -20.63 25.47
N PHE A 24 16.21 -21.73 25.87
CA PHE A 24 16.13 -23.00 25.14
C PHE A 24 14.74 -23.65 25.36
N PHE A 25 13.96 -23.80 24.30
CA PHE A 25 12.84 -24.73 24.29
C PHE A 25 13.25 -26.04 23.63
N ASN A 26 13.26 -27.11 24.43
CA ASN A 26 13.50 -28.47 23.96
C ASN A 26 12.15 -29.16 23.72
N ILE A 27 11.89 -29.61 22.49
CA ILE A 27 10.73 -30.44 22.15
C ILE A 27 11.23 -31.68 21.42
N SER A 28 11.38 -32.76 22.17
CA SER A 28 11.78 -34.07 21.64
C SER A 28 10.80 -35.15 22.10
N HIS A 29 9.83 -35.52 21.25
CA HIS A 29 9.50 -36.93 20.97
C HIS A 29 8.39 -37.14 19.92
N CYS A 30 8.80 -37.68 18.78
CA CYS A 30 8.20 -38.80 18.04
C CYS A 30 6.66 -38.93 17.90
N ALA A 31 6.20 -38.76 16.66
CA ALA A 31 5.18 -39.64 16.05
C ALA A 31 5.43 -39.75 14.53
N THR A 32 5.92 -40.89 14.05
CA THR A 32 6.23 -41.12 12.63
C THR A 32 5.02 -41.66 11.85
N LEU A 33 4.47 -40.87 10.91
CA LEU A 33 3.60 -41.35 9.83
C LEU A 33 3.82 -40.56 8.53
N SER A 34 3.68 -41.27 7.41
CA SER A 34 3.96 -40.96 5.99
C SER A 34 3.86 -39.52 5.46
N PRO A 35 4.60 -39.18 4.38
CA PRO A 35 4.57 -37.86 3.76
C PRO A 35 3.22 -37.57 3.08
N ILE A 36 2.73 -36.34 3.25
CA ILE A 36 1.64 -35.74 2.48
C ILE A 36 2.20 -34.46 1.85
N THR A 37 1.99 -34.28 0.55
CA THR A 37 2.64 -33.24 -0.26
C THR A 37 2.14 -31.81 0.02
N GLY A 38 3.00 -30.83 -0.27
CA GLY A 38 2.88 -29.43 0.16
C GLY A 38 1.59 -28.69 -0.18
N LEU A 39 1.26 -27.72 0.68
CA LEU A 39 -0.03 -27.03 0.71
C LEU A 39 0.02 -25.67 -0.02
N GLY A 40 -0.05 -25.64 -1.34
CA GLY A 40 0.04 -24.40 -2.15
C GLY A 40 -1.06 -23.34 -1.88
N ILE A 41 -0.83 -22.09 -2.33
CA ILE A 41 -1.89 -21.07 -2.48
C ILE A 41 -2.70 -21.40 -3.75
N PHE A 42 -3.99 -21.05 -3.75
CA PHE A 42 -4.94 -21.44 -4.79
C PHE A 42 -5.79 -20.23 -5.15
N MET A 43 -5.68 -19.78 -6.39
CA MET A 43 -6.69 -18.97 -7.09
C MET A 43 -6.98 -19.67 -8.41
N GLY A 44 -8.25 -19.92 -8.68
CA GLY A 44 -8.72 -20.77 -9.77
C GLY A 44 -10.23 -20.90 -9.64
N TRP A 45 -10.92 -19.83 -10.00
CA TRP A 45 -12.35 -19.63 -9.80
C TRP A 45 -12.97 -19.08 -11.08
N THR A 46 -13.94 -19.79 -11.65
CA THR A 46 -14.94 -19.18 -12.51
C THR A 46 -15.82 -18.25 -11.67
N LEU A 47 -15.99 -17.00 -12.12
CA LEU A 47 -16.81 -15.99 -11.44
C LEU A 47 -18.30 -16.19 -11.73
N GLU A 48 -18.97 -16.95 -10.87
CA GLU A 48 -20.43 -16.95 -10.79
C GLU A 48 -20.86 -15.86 -9.80
N PHE A 49 -21.38 -14.74 -10.32
CA PHE A 49 -21.87 -13.60 -9.53
C PHE A 49 -23.26 -13.89 -8.95
N GLU A 50 -23.37 -14.89 -8.07
CA GLU A 50 -24.57 -15.02 -7.21
C GLU A 50 -24.53 -13.98 -6.08
N GLY A 51 -25.70 -13.42 -5.73
CA GLY A 51 -25.78 -12.24 -4.87
C GLY A 51 -25.52 -12.53 -3.40
N GLU A 52 -24.30 -12.25 -2.92
CA GLU A 52 -23.98 -12.28 -1.49
C GLU A 52 -24.73 -11.17 -0.70
N ASP A 53 -25.22 -11.54 0.49
CA ASP A 53 -25.77 -10.58 1.47
C ASP A 53 -24.74 -9.49 1.80
N SER A 54 -25.11 -8.23 1.58
CA SER A 54 -24.20 -7.08 1.51
C SER A 54 -23.66 -6.62 2.88
N LYS A 55 -22.77 -7.43 3.47
CA LYS A 55 -21.76 -6.95 4.41
C LYS A 55 -20.90 -5.93 3.68
N THR A 56 -21.15 -4.65 3.93
CA THR A 56 -20.42 -3.56 3.29
C THR A 56 -18.92 -3.70 3.55
N SER A 57 -18.16 -4.02 2.49
CA SER A 57 -16.70 -4.02 2.54
C SER A 57 -16.23 -2.65 3.07
N PRO A 58 -15.19 -2.58 3.94
CA PRO A 58 -14.72 -1.31 4.50
C PRO A 58 -14.32 -0.29 3.43
N PHE A 59 -14.05 -0.76 2.21
CA PHE A 59 -13.72 0.04 1.04
C PHE A 59 -14.88 0.91 0.54
N SER A 60 -16.15 0.61 0.85
CA SER A 60 -17.31 1.41 0.40
C SER A 60 -17.81 2.45 1.42
N PHE A 61 -17.20 2.55 2.60
CA PHE A 61 -17.71 3.40 3.69
C PHE A 61 -17.51 4.90 3.50
N PHE A 62 -16.49 5.34 2.75
CA PHE A 62 -16.11 6.76 2.67
C PHE A 62 -16.13 7.31 1.25
N SER A 63 -16.89 8.40 1.05
CA SER A 63 -17.00 9.15 -0.20
C SER A 63 -16.08 10.39 -0.25
N THR A 64 -15.70 10.91 0.92
CA THR A 64 -14.90 12.14 1.07
C THR A 64 -14.04 12.05 2.34
N LEU A 65 -12.95 12.78 2.34
CA LEU A 65 -11.93 12.81 3.39
C LEU A 65 -11.49 14.24 3.64
N THR A 66 -11.37 14.66 4.89
CA THR A 66 -10.66 15.89 5.28
C THR A 66 -9.42 15.51 6.07
N VAL A 67 -8.25 16.03 5.68
CA VAL A 67 -6.98 15.90 6.40
C VAL A 67 -6.55 17.29 6.87
N ALA A 68 -6.55 17.51 8.18
CA ALA A 68 -6.04 18.74 8.80
C ALA A 68 -4.69 18.50 9.48
N THR A 69 -3.84 19.50 9.60
CA THR A 69 -2.66 19.43 10.49
C THR A 69 -3.02 19.63 11.95
N ASN A 70 -2.20 19.09 12.86
CA ASN A 70 -2.36 19.29 14.30
C ASN A 70 -2.30 20.79 14.67
N ALA A 71 -3.29 21.27 15.42
CA ALA A 71 -3.46 22.66 15.81
C ALA A 71 -2.89 23.03 17.20
N ASP A 72 -2.26 22.09 17.92
CA ASP A 72 -1.64 22.37 19.24
C ASP A 72 -0.36 23.22 19.15
N GLU A 73 0.31 23.25 17.99
CA GLU A 73 1.32 24.26 17.70
C GLU A 73 0.68 25.51 17.07
N LYS A 74 1.30 26.67 17.27
CA LYS A 74 0.81 27.98 16.77
C LYS A 74 1.02 28.16 15.25
N THR A 75 1.05 27.06 14.52
CA THR A 75 1.57 26.93 13.17
C THR A 75 0.43 26.58 12.22
N TYR A 76 -0.50 27.53 12.07
CA TYR A 76 -1.45 27.67 10.96
C TYR A 76 -2.10 26.35 10.47
N PRO A 77 -3.29 25.97 11.00
CA PRO A 77 -3.95 24.73 10.59
C PRO A 77 -4.44 24.83 9.13
N PHE A 78 -3.85 24.06 8.23
CA PHE A 78 -4.40 23.86 6.90
C PHE A 78 -5.38 22.68 6.91
N SER A 79 -6.33 22.69 5.95
CA SER A 79 -7.33 21.64 5.79
C SER A 79 -7.43 21.23 4.33
N LEU A 80 -7.07 19.98 4.04
CA LEU A 80 -7.13 19.38 2.71
C LEU A 80 -8.41 18.54 2.59
N HIS A 81 -9.36 18.98 1.76
CA HIS A 81 -10.59 18.23 1.48
C HIS A 81 -10.47 17.45 0.17
N LEU A 82 -10.64 16.14 0.23
CA LEU A 82 -10.47 15.21 -0.89
C LEU A 82 -11.76 14.42 -1.17
N SER A 83 -12.03 14.18 -2.45
CA SER A 83 -13.08 13.26 -2.89
C SER A 83 -12.53 11.86 -3.12
N ARG A 84 -13.34 10.84 -2.89
CA ARG A 84 -13.01 9.45 -3.18
C ARG A 84 -12.93 9.24 -4.70
N ASP A 85 -11.86 8.60 -5.16
CA ASP A 85 -11.55 8.48 -6.57
C ASP A 85 -11.40 7.01 -7.03
N GLU A 86 -11.37 6.81 -8.34
CA GLU A 86 -11.17 5.48 -8.95
C GLU A 86 -9.72 5.00 -8.81
N SER A 87 -9.57 3.69 -8.62
CA SER A 87 -8.28 3.02 -8.51
C SER A 87 -7.83 2.43 -9.86
N PHE A 88 -6.56 2.60 -10.24
CA PHE A 88 -6.05 2.28 -11.57
C PHE A 88 -5.62 0.81 -11.74
N ALA A 89 -6.40 0.04 -12.51
CA ALA A 89 -6.08 -1.35 -12.80
C ALA A 89 -4.76 -1.54 -13.59
N PRO A 90 -4.05 -2.66 -13.40
CA PRO A 90 -3.04 -3.16 -14.34
C PRO A 90 -3.69 -3.88 -15.51
N ARG A 91 -2.95 -4.05 -16.61
CA ARG A 91 -3.18 -5.13 -17.56
C ARG A 91 -2.68 -6.46 -16.98
N ARG A 92 -3.25 -7.57 -17.45
CA ARG A 92 -2.76 -8.93 -17.17
C ARG A 92 -1.64 -9.24 -18.15
N PHE A 93 -0.46 -9.59 -17.65
CA PHE A 93 0.61 -10.15 -18.48
C PHE A 93 0.28 -11.61 -18.81
N ASP A 94 0.44 -12.02 -20.09
CA ASP A 94 0.26 -13.39 -20.56
C ASP A 94 1.62 -13.92 -21.06
N ASP A 95 2.14 -14.96 -20.41
CA ASP A 95 3.51 -15.47 -20.64
C ASP A 95 3.65 -16.23 -21.97
N ARG A 96 2.54 -16.50 -22.66
CA ARG A 96 2.50 -17.27 -23.91
C ARG A 96 2.66 -16.40 -25.16
N ASP A 97 2.41 -15.09 -25.06
CA ASP A 97 2.65 -14.12 -26.13
C ASP A 97 3.47 -12.89 -25.71
N ASP A 98 4.03 -12.90 -24.49
CA ASP A 98 4.93 -11.86 -23.94
C ASP A 98 4.30 -10.46 -23.92
N ASN A 99 2.99 -10.39 -23.64
CA ASN A 99 2.18 -9.21 -23.87
C ASN A 99 1.16 -8.91 -22.75
N PHE A 100 0.66 -7.67 -22.74
CA PHE A 100 -0.26 -7.14 -21.73
C PHE A 100 -1.69 -7.02 -22.27
N HIS A 101 -2.59 -7.84 -21.73
CA HIS A 101 -3.99 -7.92 -22.11
C HIS A 101 -4.89 -7.24 -21.07
N PRO A 102 -5.96 -6.52 -21.47
CA PRO A 102 -7.04 -6.18 -20.54
C PRO A 102 -7.70 -7.47 -20.02
N PHE A 103 -8.22 -7.46 -18.80
CA PHE A 103 -8.76 -8.66 -18.16
C PHE A 103 -10.07 -8.39 -17.44
N GLU A 104 -11.07 -9.26 -17.65
CA GLU A 104 -12.47 -9.08 -17.22
C GLU A 104 -12.68 -9.20 -15.69
N CYS A 105 -11.61 -9.38 -14.91
CA CYS A 105 -11.65 -9.30 -13.45
C CYS A 105 -11.02 -8.00 -12.91
N PHE A 106 -10.23 -7.29 -13.72
CA PHE A 106 -9.41 -6.14 -13.29
C PHE A 106 -10.14 -4.81 -13.51
N PHE A 107 -11.32 -4.68 -12.93
CA PHE A 107 -12.04 -3.42 -12.87
C PHE A 107 -11.66 -2.62 -11.62
N SER A 108 -11.73 -1.29 -11.71
CA SER A 108 -11.69 -0.42 -10.53
C SER A 108 -12.83 -0.76 -9.55
N PHE A 109 -12.77 -0.20 -8.33
CA PHE A 109 -13.92 -0.24 -7.42
C PHE A 109 -14.87 0.91 -7.74
N GLN A 110 -16.17 0.61 -7.81
CA GLN A 110 -17.21 1.64 -7.94
C GLN A 110 -17.09 2.62 -6.76
N ILE A 111 -16.99 3.92 -7.08
CA ILE A 111 -16.88 4.99 -6.09
C ILE A 111 -18.20 5.06 -5.30
N PRO A 112 -18.18 4.89 -3.96
CA PRO A 112 -19.40 4.84 -3.15
C PRO A 112 -20.06 6.22 -3.07
N ARG A 113 -21.17 6.38 -3.81
CA ARG A 113 -21.95 7.63 -3.86
C ARG A 113 -22.69 7.84 -2.54
N ASN A 114 -22.65 9.07 -2.01
CA ASN A 114 -23.32 9.48 -0.77
C ASN A 114 -22.89 8.69 0.49
N ALA A 115 -21.73 8.04 0.48
CA ALA A 115 -21.15 7.38 1.65
C ALA A 115 -20.53 8.42 2.62
N ALA A 116 -20.07 7.97 3.80
CA ALA A 116 -19.68 8.84 4.90
C ALA A 116 -18.49 9.78 4.57
N HIS A 117 -18.40 10.85 5.35
CA HIS A 117 -17.24 11.74 5.39
C HIS A 117 -16.29 11.29 6.52
N LEU A 118 -14.98 11.26 6.28
CA LEU A 118 -13.97 11.00 7.31
C LEU A 118 -13.13 12.25 7.60
N GLN A 119 -12.84 12.51 8.87
CA GLN A 119 -11.95 13.59 9.29
C GLN A 119 -10.73 13.03 10.01
N LEU A 120 -9.54 13.49 9.61
CA LEU A 120 -8.25 13.06 10.14
C LEU A 120 -7.40 14.26 10.55
N GLU A 121 -6.65 14.10 11.63
CA GLU A 121 -5.52 14.94 12.00
C GLU A 121 -4.23 14.24 11.57
N LEU A 122 -3.40 14.93 10.78
CA LEU A 122 -2.10 14.45 10.32
C LEU A 122 -1.07 14.60 11.44
N GLY A 123 -0.39 13.49 11.77
CA GLY A 123 0.67 13.42 12.77
C GLY A 123 2.07 13.36 12.13
N GLU A 124 2.99 12.67 12.80
CA GLU A 124 4.37 12.53 12.33
C GLU A 124 4.49 11.78 10.99
N CYS A 125 5.52 12.14 10.22
CA CYS A 125 5.96 11.37 9.05
C CYS A 125 6.60 10.06 9.52
N LEU A 126 6.04 8.93 9.08
CA LEU A 126 6.49 7.57 9.39
C LEU A 126 7.57 7.07 8.43
N GLY A 127 7.71 7.70 7.25
CA GLY A 127 8.73 7.38 6.27
C GLY A 127 8.46 7.96 4.89
N GLU A 128 9.48 7.98 4.04
CA GLU A 128 9.39 8.40 2.64
C GLU A 128 9.88 7.29 1.71
N GLY A 129 9.25 7.15 0.55
CA GLY A 129 9.69 6.26 -0.53
C GLY A 129 9.43 6.87 -1.91
N ARG A 130 9.79 6.14 -2.97
CA ARG A 130 9.71 6.62 -4.37
C ARG A 130 8.33 7.16 -4.74
N SER A 131 7.25 6.51 -4.29
CA SER A 131 5.87 6.88 -4.61
C SER A 131 5.30 8.02 -3.74
N GLY A 132 5.92 8.38 -2.62
CA GLY A 132 5.40 9.42 -1.73
C GLY A 132 5.86 9.34 -0.27
N LYS A 133 5.29 10.21 0.57
CA LYS A 133 5.52 10.28 2.03
C LYS A 133 4.36 9.61 2.77
N ALA A 134 4.65 8.85 3.83
CA ALA A 134 3.66 8.19 4.66
C ALA A 134 3.61 8.84 6.05
N PHE A 135 2.42 9.21 6.51
CA PHE A 135 2.18 9.89 7.78
C PHE A 135 1.28 9.06 8.68
N SER A 136 1.46 9.21 9.99
CA SER A 136 0.43 8.81 10.95
C SER A 136 -0.77 9.77 10.85
N ALA A 137 -1.97 9.26 11.11
CA ALA A 137 -3.17 10.09 11.18
C ALA A 137 -4.11 9.63 12.29
N ARG A 138 -4.65 10.57 13.07
CA ARG A 138 -5.62 10.32 14.14
C ARG A 138 -7.04 10.59 13.62
N VAL A 139 -7.98 9.69 13.88
CA VAL A 139 -9.38 9.88 13.50
C VAL A 139 -10.03 10.93 14.39
N LEU A 140 -10.60 11.98 13.78
CA LEU A 140 -11.23 13.08 14.49
C LEU A 140 -12.70 12.81 14.77
N GLY A 141 -12.96 12.33 15.97
CA GLY A 141 -14.28 12.26 16.59
C GLY A 141 -15.12 11.03 16.22
N PRO A 142 -16.13 10.69 17.05
CA PRO A 142 -17.11 9.67 16.72
C PRO A 142 -18.14 10.23 15.74
N LEU A 143 -17.83 10.18 14.45
CA LEU A 143 -18.83 10.33 13.39
C LEU A 143 -19.94 9.27 13.63
N PRO A 144 -21.23 9.65 13.66
CA PRO A 144 -22.30 8.79 14.15
C PRO A 144 -22.50 7.51 13.31
N ASP A 145 -22.06 7.54 12.05
CA ASP A 145 -22.20 6.45 11.08
C ASP A 145 -20.91 5.60 10.91
N LEU A 146 -19.88 5.83 11.74
CA LEU A 146 -18.66 5.00 11.70
C LEU A 146 -18.95 3.57 12.20
N PRO A 147 -18.44 2.53 11.52
CA PRO A 147 -18.48 1.18 12.05
C PRO A 147 -17.63 1.11 13.32
N ALA A 148 -18.15 0.46 14.37
CA ALA A 148 -17.49 0.36 15.68
C ALA A 148 -16.14 -0.40 15.68
N SER A 149 -15.72 -0.93 14.53
CA SER A 149 -14.42 -1.55 14.26
C SER A 149 -13.38 -0.61 13.66
N MET A 150 -13.69 0.69 13.48
CA MET A 150 -12.75 1.66 12.92
C MET A 150 -11.57 1.92 13.89
N PRO A 151 -10.30 1.82 13.43
CA PRO A 151 -9.15 2.22 14.23
C PRO A 151 -9.17 3.72 14.58
N SER A 152 -8.67 4.08 15.77
CA SER A 152 -8.46 5.48 16.15
C SER A 152 -7.26 6.14 15.45
N GLU A 153 -6.37 5.32 14.87
CA GLU A 153 -5.19 5.76 14.13
C GLU A 153 -5.07 5.01 12.80
N LEU A 154 -4.67 5.72 11.76
CA LEU A 154 -4.50 5.26 10.39
C LEU A 154 -3.15 5.73 9.82
N VAL A 155 -2.86 5.34 8.59
CA VAL A 155 -1.72 5.81 7.80
C VAL A 155 -2.22 6.53 6.55
N VAL A 156 -1.75 7.75 6.36
CA VAL A 156 -2.02 8.60 5.18
C VAL A 156 -0.76 8.60 4.32
N LYS A 157 -0.80 7.89 3.17
CA LYS A 157 0.27 7.91 2.17
C LYS A 157 -0.08 8.98 1.13
N VAL A 158 0.68 10.07 1.11
CA VAL A 158 0.54 11.18 0.15
C VAL A 158 1.47 10.92 -1.02
N ALA A 159 0.95 10.95 -2.25
CA ALA A 159 1.77 10.74 -3.44
C ALA A 159 2.79 11.88 -3.66
N ARG A 160 3.92 11.58 -4.31
CA ARG A 160 4.61 12.60 -5.12
C ARG A 160 3.64 13.01 -6.24
N LEU A 161 3.53 14.30 -6.60
CA LEU A 161 2.50 14.77 -7.56
C LEU A 161 2.61 14.15 -8.98
N ASN A 162 3.73 13.47 -9.31
CA ASN A 162 3.96 12.70 -10.54
C ASN A 162 3.88 11.18 -10.37
N HIS A 163 3.53 10.71 -9.16
CA HIS A 163 3.31 9.30 -8.81
C HIS A 163 1.85 9.01 -8.41
N CYS A 164 0.93 9.97 -8.60
CA CYS A 164 -0.50 9.81 -8.27
C CYS A 164 -1.12 8.59 -8.98
N ARG A 165 -0.69 8.31 -10.22
CA ARG A 165 -1.08 7.12 -10.99
C ARG A 165 -0.56 5.80 -10.39
N ASN A 166 0.67 5.77 -9.89
CA ASN A 166 1.22 4.60 -9.19
C ASN A 166 0.48 4.36 -7.86
N LEU A 167 0.09 5.43 -7.16
CA LEU A 167 -0.70 5.34 -5.92
C LEU A 167 -2.15 4.88 -6.20
N ALA A 168 -2.75 5.34 -7.29
CA ALA A 168 -4.04 4.83 -7.78
C ALA A 168 -3.97 3.32 -8.09
N ARG A 169 -2.84 2.83 -8.59
CA ARG A 169 -2.61 1.40 -8.84
C ARG A 169 -2.37 0.59 -7.58
N GLU A 170 -1.57 1.11 -6.66
CA GLU A 170 -1.40 0.50 -5.33
C GLU A 170 -2.76 0.35 -4.61
N ALA A 171 -3.59 1.39 -4.68
CA ALA A 171 -4.97 1.33 -4.21
C ALA A 171 -5.76 0.21 -4.89
N TRP A 172 -5.66 0.06 -6.21
CA TRP A 172 -6.35 -1.02 -6.93
C TRP A 172 -5.93 -2.40 -6.40
N VAL A 173 -4.64 -2.63 -6.15
CA VAL A 173 -4.15 -3.91 -5.60
C VAL A 173 -4.73 -4.16 -4.21
N TYR A 174 -4.75 -3.17 -3.32
CA TYR A 174 -5.41 -3.30 -2.01
C TYR A 174 -6.90 -3.63 -2.13
N ASN A 175 -7.62 -2.95 -3.03
CA ASN A 175 -9.04 -3.19 -3.26
C ASN A 175 -9.28 -4.61 -3.81
N PHE A 176 -8.52 -5.03 -4.82
CA PHE A 176 -8.55 -6.37 -5.41
C PHE A 176 -8.29 -7.46 -4.37
N LEU A 177 -7.30 -7.26 -3.49
CA LEU A 177 -6.98 -8.20 -2.42
C LEU A 177 -8.07 -8.32 -1.35
N ASP A 178 -8.96 -7.34 -1.14
CA ASP A 178 -10.13 -7.46 -0.26
C ASP A 178 -11.34 -8.10 -0.98
N ARG A 179 -11.52 -7.79 -2.27
CA ARG A 179 -12.66 -8.22 -3.13
C ARG A 179 -12.94 -9.72 -3.10
N HIS A 180 -11.94 -10.55 -2.84
CA HIS A 180 -12.00 -12.00 -2.90
C HIS A 180 -12.07 -12.69 -1.51
N ASN A 181 -12.44 -11.99 -0.43
CA ASN A 181 -12.21 -12.46 0.94
C ASN A 181 -13.43 -12.68 1.86
N GLU A 182 -13.83 -13.95 1.97
CA GLU A 182 -14.17 -14.54 3.29
C GLU A 182 -12.91 -14.93 4.12
N ARG A 183 -11.73 -15.05 3.49
CA ARG A 183 -10.60 -15.84 4.04
C ARG A 183 -9.18 -15.35 3.76
N GLY A 184 -8.98 -14.45 2.80
CA GLY A 184 -7.65 -14.11 2.31
C GLY A 184 -6.93 -13.01 3.12
N PRO A 185 -6.03 -12.25 2.49
CA PRO A 185 -4.87 -11.69 3.19
C PRO A 185 -5.12 -10.33 3.88
N VAL A 186 -6.22 -9.62 3.57
CA VAL A 186 -6.50 -8.28 4.11
C VAL A 186 -6.90 -8.34 5.59
N GLY A 187 -6.29 -7.47 6.40
CA GLY A 187 -6.31 -7.51 7.87
C GLY A 187 -5.53 -8.69 8.49
N THR A 188 -4.84 -9.51 7.68
CA THR A 188 -4.15 -10.73 8.14
C THR A 188 -2.64 -10.68 7.86
N VAL A 189 -2.25 -10.34 6.63
CA VAL A 189 -0.86 -10.10 6.18
C VAL A 189 -0.75 -8.88 5.24
N ILE A 190 -1.83 -8.10 5.10
CA ILE A 190 -1.96 -6.90 4.28
C ILE A 190 -2.82 -5.94 5.12
N PRO A 191 -2.47 -4.65 5.30
CA PRO A 191 -3.33 -3.72 6.01
C PRO A 191 -4.67 -3.53 5.27
N ARG A 192 -5.73 -3.19 6.00
CA ARG A 192 -6.94 -2.68 5.36
C ARG A 192 -6.65 -1.36 4.65
N CYS A 193 -7.21 -1.18 3.46
CA CYS A 193 -7.30 0.12 2.81
C CYS A 193 -8.74 0.63 2.99
N TYR A 194 -8.87 1.92 3.28
CA TYR A 194 -10.15 2.59 3.51
C TYR A 194 -10.55 3.48 2.33
N GLY A 195 -9.59 3.82 1.46
CA GLY A 195 -9.86 4.45 0.19
C GLY A 195 -8.64 5.14 -0.41
N PHE A 196 -8.81 5.53 -1.67
CA PHE A 196 -7.90 6.37 -2.43
C PHE A 196 -8.65 7.64 -2.84
N PHE A 197 -8.11 8.79 -2.45
CA PHE A 197 -8.78 10.07 -2.49
C PHE A 197 -7.91 11.09 -3.21
N THR A 198 -8.54 12.03 -3.91
CA THR A 198 -7.85 13.09 -4.65
C THR A 198 -8.49 14.45 -4.43
N ALA A 199 -7.67 15.49 -4.51
CA ALA A 199 -8.07 16.88 -4.61
C ALA A 199 -7.22 17.58 -5.67
N LYS A 200 -7.79 18.53 -6.41
CA LYS A 200 -7.00 19.53 -7.11
C LYS A 200 -6.48 20.53 -6.10
N LEU A 201 -5.22 20.94 -6.21
CA LEU A 201 -4.66 21.89 -5.25
C LEU A 201 -5.33 23.27 -5.36
N ALA A 202 -5.88 23.62 -6.53
CA ALA A 202 -6.69 24.82 -6.72
C ALA A 202 -8.09 24.77 -6.05
N ASP A 203 -8.60 23.58 -5.71
CA ASP A 203 -9.85 23.40 -4.94
C ASP A 203 -9.61 23.50 -3.41
N CYS A 204 -8.36 23.72 -2.98
CA CYS A 204 -7.95 23.74 -1.58
C CYS A 204 -7.79 25.17 -1.04
N ASP A 205 -8.08 25.39 0.24
CA ASP A 205 -7.87 26.68 0.92
C ASP A 205 -6.37 26.90 1.23
N LEU A 206 -5.58 27.16 0.19
CA LEU A 206 -4.14 27.46 0.30
C LEU A 206 -3.88 28.89 0.80
N ASP A 207 -4.85 29.80 0.71
CA ASP A 207 -4.74 31.15 1.28
C ASP A 207 -4.63 31.10 2.82
N SER A 208 -5.06 29.99 3.45
CA SER A 208 -4.84 29.68 4.86
C SER A 208 -3.43 29.19 5.20
N LEU A 209 -2.63 28.75 4.21
CA LEU A 209 -1.26 28.29 4.46
C LEU A 209 -0.35 29.46 4.90
N PRO A 210 0.56 29.23 5.85
CA PRO A 210 1.62 30.19 6.14
C PRO A 210 2.61 30.23 4.97
N SER A 211 3.60 31.14 5.05
CA SER A 211 4.74 31.18 4.14
C SER A 211 5.74 30.03 4.40
N TRP A 212 5.25 28.79 4.42
CA TRP A 212 6.08 27.61 4.24
C TRP A 212 6.84 27.71 2.90
N SER A 213 8.03 27.13 2.84
CA SER A 213 8.61 26.83 1.54
C SER A 213 7.73 25.79 0.86
N LEU A 214 7.72 25.76 -0.48
CA LEU A 214 6.95 24.72 -1.17
C LEU A 214 7.39 23.32 -0.70
N GLU A 215 8.69 23.16 -0.44
CA GLU A 215 9.39 21.96 0.03
C GLU A 215 8.87 21.37 1.35
N ASP A 216 8.28 22.19 2.23
CA ASP A 216 7.74 21.75 3.53
C ASP A 216 6.42 20.95 3.38
N LEU A 217 5.74 21.05 2.23
CA LEU A 217 4.42 20.44 2.02
C LEU A 217 4.49 18.89 1.93
N PRO A 218 3.46 18.15 2.40
CA PRO A 218 3.44 16.68 2.39
C PRO A 218 3.64 16.01 1.02
N TRP A 219 3.36 16.73 -0.08
CA TRP A 219 3.51 16.27 -1.47
C TRP A 219 4.75 16.83 -2.19
N ALA A 220 5.49 17.76 -1.55
CA ALA A 220 6.60 18.48 -2.17
C ALA A 220 7.97 17.93 -1.78
N ILE A 221 8.88 17.92 -2.77
CA ILE A 221 10.16 17.18 -2.71
C ILE A 221 11.17 17.89 -3.61
N ALA A 222 12.30 18.33 -3.07
CA ALA A 222 13.31 19.12 -3.79
C ALA A 222 13.94 18.39 -5.00
N GLU A 223 13.90 17.05 -5.04
CA GLU A 223 14.38 16.22 -6.16
C GLU A 223 13.62 16.44 -7.49
N TRP A 224 12.52 17.21 -7.46
CA TRP A 224 11.64 17.45 -8.60
C TRP A 224 12.26 18.23 -9.77
N GLU A 225 13.32 19.00 -9.55
CA GLU A 225 13.83 19.99 -10.52
C GLU A 225 14.19 19.43 -11.91
N HIS A 226 14.45 18.13 -12.03
CA HIS A 226 15.10 17.57 -13.22
C HIS A 226 14.12 17.21 -14.36
N HIS A 227 13.01 16.54 -14.05
CA HIS A 227 11.99 16.09 -15.03
C HIS A 227 10.61 15.89 -14.38
N PRO A 228 10.00 16.93 -13.79
CA PRO A 228 8.73 16.75 -13.08
C PRO A 228 7.57 16.49 -14.06
N GLU A 229 7.72 16.82 -15.35
CA GLU A 229 6.74 16.57 -16.41
C GLU A 229 6.55 15.07 -16.71
N ARG A 230 7.40 14.21 -16.12
CA ARG A 230 7.39 12.77 -16.35
C ARG A 230 6.71 12.04 -15.21
N ASP A 231 5.64 11.36 -15.57
CA ASP A 231 5.05 10.25 -14.83
C ASP A 231 6.07 9.11 -14.67
N ASP A 232 6.01 8.36 -13.56
CA ASP A 232 6.79 7.13 -13.38
C ASP A 232 6.20 6.01 -14.25
N SER A 233 6.63 6.00 -15.52
CA SER A 233 6.19 5.09 -16.59
C SER A 233 6.06 3.65 -16.09
N LEU A 234 4.87 3.08 -16.25
CA LEU A 234 4.54 1.74 -15.80
C LEU A 234 4.87 0.75 -16.93
N GLU A 235 5.33 -0.45 -16.55
CA GLU A 235 5.81 -1.44 -17.52
C GLU A 235 4.67 -2.01 -18.41
N ASP A 236 3.41 -1.78 -18.04
CA ASP A 236 2.21 -2.11 -18.84
C ASP A 236 1.64 -0.91 -19.64
N ASP A 237 2.37 0.21 -19.74
CA ASP A 237 2.00 1.37 -20.57
C ASP A 237 2.35 1.21 -22.06
N CYS A 238 2.99 0.10 -22.44
CA CYS A 238 3.26 -0.24 -23.83
C CYS A 238 2.00 -0.13 -24.71
N ASP A 239 2.20 0.31 -25.96
CA ASP A 239 1.14 0.41 -26.96
C ASP A 239 0.56 -0.98 -27.27
N VAL A 240 -0.64 -1.24 -26.75
CA VAL A 240 -1.38 -2.48 -27.03
C VAL A 240 -2.06 -2.36 -28.39
N ASP A 241 -1.98 -3.43 -29.17
CA ASP A 241 -2.63 -3.54 -30.47
C ASP A 241 -4.14 -3.24 -30.35
N GLU A 242 -4.61 -2.23 -31.11
CA GLU A 242 -5.99 -1.73 -31.05
C GLU A 242 -7.04 -2.84 -31.20
N ARG A 243 -6.70 -3.94 -31.88
CA ARG A 243 -7.56 -5.12 -32.09
C ARG A 243 -7.97 -5.81 -30.78
N VAL A 244 -7.19 -5.66 -29.70
CA VAL A 244 -7.50 -6.24 -28.38
C VAL A 244 -8.64 -5.48 -27.70
N LEU A 245 -8.80 -4.17 -27.97
CA LEU A 245 -9.81 -3.32 -27.33
C LEU A 245 -11.24 -3.63 -27.79
N GLU A 246 -11.44 -4.22 -28.98
CA GLU A 246 -12.77 -4.51 -29.51
C GLU A 246 -13.55 -5.55 -28.69
N SER A 247 -12.86 -6.49 -28.05
CA SER A 247 -13.45 -7.60 -27.29
C SER A 247 -14.32 -7.12 -26.12
N PHE A 248 -13.96 -6.00 -25.49
CA PHE A 248 -14.53 -5.53 -24.22
C PHE A 248 -15.77 -4.62 -24.38
N LYS A 249 -16.34 -4.55 -25.60
CA LYS A 249 -17.57 -3.79 -25.89
C LYS A 249 -18.82 -4.31 -25.17
N TRP A 250 -18.79 -5.55 -24.65
CA TRP A 250 -19.91 -6.18 -23.94
C TRP A 250 -19.96 -5.89 -22.44
N LEU A 251 -18.87 -5.36 -21.85
CA LEU A 251 -18.82 -5.03 -20.43
C LEU A 251 -19.63 -3.77 -20.12
N PRO A 252 -20.57 -3.81 -19.14
CA PRO A 252 -21.35 -2.65 -18.71
C PRO A 252 -20.50 -1.40 -18.43
N GLU A 253 -21.05 -0.22 -18.71
CA GLU A 253 -20.33 1.06 -18.64
C GLU A 253 -19.83 1.40 -17.22
N GLU A 254 -20.48 0.85 -16.19
CA GLU A 254 -20.11 0.96 -14.77
C GLU A 254 -18.81 0.23 -14.39
N PHE A 255 -18.25 -0.60 -15.28
CA PHE A 255 -16.94 -1.24 -15.10
C PHE A 255 -15.84 -0.46 -15.81
N VAL A 256 -14.95 0.14 -15.01
CA VAL A 256 -13.76 0.85 -15.49
C VAL A 256 -12.57 -0.11 -15.55
N THR A 257 -12.15 -0.48 -16.76
CA THR A 257 -10.87 -1.15 -17.06
C THR A 257 -9.71 -0.14 -17.07
N LYS A 258 -8.43 -0.59 -17.15
CA LYS A 258 -7.26 0.32 -17.36
C LYS A 258 -7.55 1.29 -18.50
N ASP A 259 -7.99 0.78 -19.65
CA ASP A 259 -8.15 1.54 -20.89
C ASP A 259 -9.37 2.49 -20.89
N ARG A 260 -10.33 2.29 -19.97
CA ARG A 260 -11.44 3.23 -19.69
C ARG A 260 -11.12 4.23 -18.55
N SER A 261 -10.07 3.99 -17.77
CA SER A 261 -9.72 4.79 -16.60
C SER A 261 -9.06 6.11 -16.99
N LYS A 262 -9.44 7.19 -16.30
CA LYS A 262 -8.82 8.52 -16.51
C LYS A 262 -7.32 8.51 -16.25
N TRP A 263 -6.87 7.60 -15.38
CA TRP A 263 -5.46 7.40 -15.03
C TRP A 263 -4.61 6.91 -16.21
N ASN A 264 -5.20 6.34 -17.27
CA ASN A 264 -4.45 5.91 -18.44
C ASN A 264 -3.95 7.08 -19.32
N SER A 265 -4.62 8.23 -19.26
CA SER A 265 -4.26 9.46 -19.98
C SER A 265 -3.87 10.63 -19.06
N TRP A 266 -3.98 10.44 -17.74
CA TRP A 266 -3.52 11.39 -16.73
C TRP A 266 -2.03 11.70 -16.88
N LYS A 267 -1.67 12.94 -16.56
CA LYS A 267 -0.29 13.45 -16.48
C LYS A 267 -0.18 14.45 -15.33
N PRO A 268 1.02 14.73 -14.81
CA PRO A 268 1.24 15.84 -13.89
C PRO A 268 0.84 17.16 -14.54
N ASP A 269 0.09 17.98 -13.81
CA ASP A 269 -0.20 19.38 -14.14
C ASP A 269 0.50 20.27 -13.10
N PHE A 270 1.00 21.42 -13.53
CA PHE A 270 1.76 22.37 -12.71
C PHE A 270 0.95 23.60 -12.34
N ASP A 271 0.02 24.00 -13.20
CA ASP A 271 -0.86 25.13 -12.97
C ASP A 271 -2.06 24.70 -12.11
N ASP A 272 -2.41 23.40 -12.13
CA ASP A 272 -3.45 22.78 -11.30
C ASP A 272 -3.08 21.36 -10.80
N PRO A 273 -2.09 21.24 -9.89
CA PRO A 273 -1.55 19.95 -9.47
C PRO A 273 -2.54 19.11 -8.66
N LEU A 274 -2.56 17.80 -8.92
CA LEU A 274 -3.44 16.85 -8.25
C LEU A 274 -2.77 16.23 -7.01
N VAL A 275 -3.29 16.51 -5.81
CA VAL A 275 -2.90 15.81 -4.58
C VAL A 275 -3.66 14.48 -4.50
N ALA A 276 -2.92 13.38 -4.34
CA ALA A 276 -3.48 12.04 -4.20
C ALA A 276 -3.06 11.38 -2.87
N VAL A 277 -4.02 10.72 -2.22
CA VAL A 277 -3.87 10.13 -0.88
C VAL A 277 -4.43 8.71 -0.86
N LEU A 278 -3.66 7.78 -0.29
CA LEU A 278 -4.08 6.42 0.02
C LEU A 278 -4.17 6.25 1.54
N LEU A 279 -5.32 5.79 2.02
CA LEU A 279 -5.63 5.66 3.45
C LEU A 279 -5.62 4.20 3.89
N LEU A 280 -4.72 3.86 4.82
CA LEU A 280 -4.44 2.48 5.25
C LEU A 280 -4.60 2.30 6.77
N GLU A 281 -4.83 1.05 7.20
CA GLU A 281 -4.73 0.60 8.59
C GLU A 281 -3.30 0.78 9.11
N LYS A 282 -3.15 1.39 10.30
CA LYS A 282 -1.83 1.59 10.92
C LYS A 282 -1.27 0.26 11.42
N GLY A 283 -0.22 -0.21 10.74
CA GLY A 283 0.61 -1.29 11.24
C GLY A 283 1.45 -0.86 12.46
N GLY A 284 2.03 -1.84 13.13
CA GLY A 284 3.05 -1.60 14.14
C GLY A 284 4.36 -1.10 13.52
N VAL A 285 5.23 -0.57 14.39
CA VAL A 285 6.53 0.04 14.06
C VAL A 285 7.32 -0.82 13.06
N ALA A 286 7.91 -0.16 12.05
CA ALA A 286 8.85 -0.78 11.12
C ALA A 286 10.09 -1.33 11.84
N HIS A 287 10.86 -2.14 11.14
CA HIS A 287 12.09 -2.77 11.64
C HIS A 287 13.15 -2.66 10.51
N ASP A 288 14.44 -2.65 10.84
CA ASP A 288 15.41 -1.95 9.97
C ASP A 288 16.09 -2.74 8.83
N ASP A 289 15.85 -4.06 8.64
CA ASP A 289 16.59 -4.81 7.59
C ASP A 289 15.92 -6.11 7.06
N PHE A 290 16.31 -6.52 5.85
CA PHE A 290 15.88 -7.66 5.02
C PHE A 290 14.56 -7.55 4.23
N ARG A 291 14.57 -6.85 3.09
CA ARG A 291 14.97 -5.44 3.04
C ARG A 291 13.67 -4.69 3.31
N MET A 292 13.59 -4.04 4.46
CA MET A 292 12.31 -4.01 5.19
C MET A 292 11.26 -2.93 4.87
N PRO A 293 11.42 -1.89 4.01
CA PRO A 293 10.40 -0.83 3.92
C PRO A 293 9.01 -1.34 3.49
N ASN A 294 8.93 -2.47 2.79
CA ASN A 294 7.67 -3.06 2.33
C ASN A 294 7.12 -4.14 3.31
N LEU A 295 7.75 -4.33 4.48
CA LEU A 295 7.33 -5.25 5.55
C LEU A 295 7.25 -4.53 6.90
N ILE A 296 6.05 -4.07 7.28
CA ILE A 296 5.80 -3.45 8.59
C ILE A 296 5.29 -4.49 9.59
N ARG A 297 5.44 -4.24 10.90
CA ARG A 297 4.88 -5.14 11.93
C ARG A 297 3.35 -5.14 11.84
N ALA A 298 2.73 -6.31 11.96
CA ALA A 298 1.28 -6.41 12.07
C ALA A 298 0.81 -5.80 13.42
N PRO A 299 -0.32 -5.07 13.46
CA PRO A 299 -0.86 -4.49 14.68
C PRO A 299 -1.41 -5.57 15.63
N PRO A 300 -1.63 -5.29 16.92
CA PRO A 300 -2.27 -6.24 17.86
C PRO A 300 -3.69 -6.67 17.46
N THR A 301 -4.34 -5.93 16.55
CA THR A 301 -5.65 -6.21 15.93
C THR A 301 -5.59 -7.18 14.75
N ALA A 302 -4.40 -7.60 14.31
CA ALA A 302 -4.21 -8.45 13.14
C ALA A 302 -4.96 -9.79 13.26
N GLN A 303 -5.61 -10.17 12.17
CA GLN A 303 -6.57 -11.28 12.16
C GLN A 303 -5.88 -12.65 12.07
N PHE A 304 -6.55 -13.66 12.59
CA PHE A 304 -6.05 -15.03 12.59
C PHE A 304 -6.09 -15.63 11.17
N CYS A 305 -4.92 -15.95 10.62
CA CYS A 305 -4.84 -16.57 9.30
C CYS A 305 -5.38 -18.00 9.36
N ARG A 306 -6.62 -18.19 8.89
CA ARG A 306 -7.29 -19.50 8.79
C ARG A 306 -6.45 -20.54 8.04
N ARG A 307 -5.63 -20.10 7.08
CA ARG A 307 -4.72 -20.92 6.27
C ARG A 307 -3.52 -21.44 7.07
N HIS A 308 -2.72 -20.55 7.66
CA HIS A 308 -1.49 -20.92 8.39
C HIS A 308 -1.72 -21.20 9.88
N LYS A 309 -2.97 -21.10 10.35
CA LYS A 309 -3.41 -21.33 11.73
C LYS A 309 -2.66 -20.49 12.78
N ARG A 310 -2.23 -19.29 12.41
CA ARG A 310 -1.52 -18.32 13.26
C ARG A 310 -1.96 -16.89 12.96
N VAL A 311 -1.82 -15.98 13.93
CA VAL A 311 -1.73 -14.54 13.65
C VAL A 311 -0.33 -14.29 13.09
N HIS A 312 -0.23 -13.52 12.00
CA HIS A 312 1.07 -13.15 11.44
C HIS A 312 1.62 -11.90 12.16
N GLN A 313 2.94 -11.80 12.26
CA GLN A 313 3.61 -10.68 12.95
C GLN A 313 3.98 -9.53 11.99
N TRP A 314 3.69 -9.66 10.70
CA TRP A 314 4.12 -8.77 9.63
C TRP A 314 3.01 -8.56 8.60
N TYR A 315 2.96 -7.37 8.03
CA TYR A 315 2.09 -6.93 6.94
C TYR A 315 2.95 -6.52 5.74
N ILE A 316 2.54 -6.89 4.52
CA ILE A 316 3.16 -6.49 3.25
C ILE A 316 2.49 -5.20 2.76
N ILE A 317 3.29 -4.22 2.28
CA ILE A 317 2.84 -2.91 1.81
C ILE A 317 3.55 -2.44 0.52
N ASP A 318 3.13 -1.29 -0.02
CA ASP A 318 3.66 -0.64 -1.23
C ASP A 318 3.58 -1.52 -2.49
N PHE A 319 2.34 -1.75 -2.93
CA PHE A 319 2.00 -2.47 -4.16
C PHE A 319 2.14 -1.60 -5.44
N SER A 320 2.87 -0.48 -5.37
CA SER A 320 2.94 0.54 -6.42
C SER A 320 3.65 0.11 -7.72
N ARG A 321 4.37 -1.03 -7.70
CA ARG A 321 4.91 -1.73 -8.87
C ARG A 321 4.59 -3.24 -8.86
N VAL A 322 3.45 -3.64 -8.30
CA VAL A 322 3.05 -5.05 -8.27
C VAL A 322 2.34 -5.47 -9.54
N TRP A 323 2.78 -6.61 -10.08
CA TRP A 323 2.22 -7.29 -11.24
C TRP A 323 1.20 -8.33 -10.76
N VAL A 324 0.12 -8.53 -11.52
CA VAL A 324 -0.81 -9.65 -11.28
C VAL A 324 -0.69 -10.66 -12.42
N LEU A 325 -0.09 -11.79 -12.09
CA LEU A 325 0.13 -12.92 -13.00
C LEU A 325 -0.96 -13.97 -12.77
N ASP A 326 -1.77 -14.22 -13.79
CA ASP A 326 -2.85 -15.21 -13.80
C ASP A 326 -2.30 -16.60 -14.13
N ILE A 327 -1.48 -17.11 -13.21
CA ILE A 327 -0.75 -18.36 -13.43
C ILE A 327 -1.67 -19.53 -13.08
N GLY A 328 -2.05 -20.30 -14.10
CA GLY A 328 -2.77 -21.56 -13.95
C GLY A 328 -2.09 -22.48 -12.92
N ARG A 329 -2.87 -23.23 -12.14
CA ARG A 329 -2.38 -23.90 -10.91
C ARG A 329 -1.24 -24.87 -11.17
N GLU A 330 -1.31 -25.58 -12.29
CA GLU A 330 -0.30 -26.47 -12.86
C GLU A 330 1.00 -25.74 -13.26
N HIS A 331 0.91 -24.48 -13.67
CA HIS A 331 2.06 -23.62 -14.01
C HIS A 331 2.66 -22.90 -12.79
N PHE A 332 1.96 -22.81 -11.64
CA PHE A 332 2.41 -22.05 -10.47
C PHE A 332 3.81 -22.43 -9.96
N LYS A 333 4.17 -23.72 -9.98
CA LYS A 333 5.52 -24.16 -9.60
C LYS A 333 6.58 -23.68 -10.59
N ALA A 334 6.31 -23.83 -11.90
CA ALA A 334 7.21 -23.36 -12.94
C ALA A 334 7.36 -21.83 -12.91
N ALA A 335 6.29 -21.08 -12.63
CA ALA A 335 6.35 -19.64 -12.48
C ALA A 335 7.14 -19.21 -11.23
N LEU A 336 7.04 -19.93 -10.10
CA LEU A 336 7.91 -19.68 -8.95
C LEU A 336 9.39 -19.98 -9.27
N GLU A 337 9.67 -21.02 -10.04
CA GLU A 337 11.02 -21.38 -10.50
C GLU A 337 11.58 -20.36 -11.51
N THR A 338 10.75 -19.84 -12.42
CA THR A 338 11.07 -18.73 -13.33
C THR A 338 11.31 -17.44 -12.55
N ILE A 339 10.43 -17.06 -11.62
CA ILE A 339 10.64 -15.90 -10.75
C ILE A 339 11.95 -16.06 -9.99
N ALA A 340 12.21 -17.21 -9.36
CA ALA A 340 13.43 -17.50 -8.61
C ALA A 340 14.72 -17.44 -9.46
N SER A 341 14.64 -17.78 -10.75
CA SER A 341 15.81 -17.78 -11.66
C SER A 341 16.01 -16.48 -12.43
N CYS A 342 14.94 -15.73 -12.73
CA CYS A 342 15.01 -14.34 -13.15
C CYS A 342 15.45 -13.42 -11.98
N THR A 343 15.24 -13.84 -10.73
CA THR A 343 15.66 -13.11 -9.54
C THR A 343 17.03 -13.55 -9.01
N ASP A 344 18.10 -13.09 -9.68
CA ASP A 344 19.44 -12.92 -9.08
C ASP A 344 19.35 -12.17 -7.72
N TYR A 345 18.31 -11.35 -7.59
CA TYR A 345 17.68 -10.81 -6.37
C TYR A 345 17.66 -11.75 -5.14
N GLN A 346 17.50 -13.07 -5.27
CA GLN A 346 17.51 -14.00 -4.11
C GLN A 346 18.79 -13.83 -3.28
N SER A 347 19.94 -13.67 -3.94
CA SER A 347 21.25 -13.49 -3.31
C SER A 347 21.40 -12.19 -2.49
N GLN A 348 20.52 -11.21 -2.70
CA GLN A 348 20.59 -9.89 -2.06
C GLN A 348 19.39 -9.55 -1.17
N TYR A 349 18.29 -10.30 -1.23
CA TYR A 349 17.02 -9.96 -0.55
C TYR A 349 16.52 -11.00 0.45
N PHE A 350 16.83 -12.29 0.29
CA PHE A 350 16.23 -13.37 1.09
C PHE A 350 17.26 -14.29 1.74
N TYR A 351 18.03 -13.74 2.69
CA TYR A 351 18.82 -14.58 3.59
C TYR A 351 17.90 -15.35 4.55
N GLY A 352 17.90 -16.68 4.45
CA GLY A 352 17.28 -17.57 5.45
C GLY A 352 15.87 -18.08 5.15
N ILE A 353 15.43 -18.07 3.89
CA ILE A 353 14.39 -19.01 3.44
C ILE A 353 15.10 -20.27 2.97
N ASP A 354 14.94 -21.37 3.70
CA ASP A 354 15.24 -22.70 3.20
C ASP A 354 14.04 -23.14 2.34
N PRO A 355 14.22 -23.58 1.08
CA PRO A 355 13.10 -23.99 0.22
C PRO A 355 12.37 -25.26 0.67
N ASP A 356 12.88 -25.99 1.67
CA ASP A 356 12.25 -27.19 2.25
C ASP A 356 11.43 -26.92 3.54
N ASP A 357 11.25 -25.66 3.98
CA ASP A 357 10.56 -25.22 5.24
C ASP A 357 9.23 -24.45 5.01
#